data_AF-A0A2T1C2J9-F1
#
_entry.id   AF-A0A2T1C2J9-F1
#
_cell.length_a   1.000
_cell.length_b   1.000
_cell.length_c   1.000
_cell.angle_alpha   90.00
_cell.angle_beta   90.00
_cell.angle_gamma   90.00
#
_symmetry.space_group_name_H-M   'P 1'
#
loop_
_entity.id
_entity.type
_entity.pdbx_description
1 polymer ?
#
loop_
_entity_poly.entity_id
_entity_poly.type
_entity_poly.pdbx_seq_one_letter_code
_entity_poly.pdbx_strand_id
1 'polypeptide(L)'
;MDRLCLLDICYGLGYNTAVAIEAIWQINPDCVVEVVALESDIAVPQAAIAHLTDAAQLETRRRQMDLQNPDRTGDGESKIHNPTSKMGSVSFWDDLEVQSILKALATVQAVRTPKLYAQLLVGDARKTLKEVKNSGFLADAIFLDPFSPPRCPQLWTVEFISLVSQCLKPDGRLATYSCAAAVRQALLSAKLHIGATNPVGRRSPGTVASFSATNLPPLSLQEQEHLLTRAAVPYRDPYLQDSRENILKQREVAQQNSPLEPTSRWKKRWG
;
A
#
# COMPACT_ATOMS: atom_id res chain seq x y z
N MET A 1 18.59 13.22 15.54
CA MET A 1 18.31 12.28 14.44
C MET A 1 16.82 12.28 14.23
N ASP A 2 16.38 12.66 13.04
CA ASP A 2 14.97 12.61 12.70
C ASP A 2 14.52 11.15 12.62
N ARG A 3 13.27 10.89 13.01
CA ARG A 3 12.66 9.57 12.95
C ARG A 3 11.32 9.65 12.23
N LEU A 4 11.10 8.73 11.30
CA LEU A 4 9.80 8.53 10.64
C LEU A 4 9.28 7.11 10.90
N CYS A 5 8.03 7.02 11.32
CA CYS A 5 7.31 5.78 11.58
C CYS A 5 6.29 5.54 10.45
N LEU A 6 6.37 4.40 9.79
CA LEU A 6 5.53 4.02 8.66
C LEU A 6 4.69 2.79 9.03
N LEU A 7 3.42 2.78 8.63
CA LEU A 7 2.55 1.59 8.71
C LEU A 7 2.11 1.19 7.30
N ASP A 8 2.50 0.01 6.86
CA ASP A 8 2.17 -0.54 5.54
C ASP A 8 1.11 -1.65 5.67
N ILE A 9 -0.13 -1.36 5.30
CA ILE A 9 -1.26 -2.29 5.43
C ILE A 9 -1.50 -2.97 4.09
N CYS A 10 -1.36 -4.30 4.08
CA CYS A 10 -1.29 -5.14 2.87
C CYS A 10 0.02 -4.95 2.11
N TYR A 11 1.11 -5.30 2.81
CA TYR A 11 2.48 -5.21 2.31
C TYR A 11 2.68 -5.84 0.93
N GLY A 12 2.06 -6.99 0.66
CA GLY A 12 2.14 -7.68 -0.62
C GLY A 12 3.57 -7.95 -1.05
N LEU A 13 4.01 -7.28 -2.12
CA LEU A 13 5.37 -7.41 -2.68
C LEU A 13 6.41 -6.50 -1.99
N GLY A 14 5.97 -5.62 -1.08
CA GLY A 14 6.83 -4.66 -0.38
C GLY A 14 7.11 -3.36 -1.12
N TYR A 15 6.35 -3.04 -2.18
CA TYR A 15 6.63 -1.90 -3.05
C TYR A 15 6.55 -0.54 -2.32
N ASN A 16 5.47 -0.32 -1.56
CA ASN A 16 5.29 0.94 -0.83
C ASN A 16 6.38 1.12 0.23
N THR A 17 6.70 0.07 0.99
CA THR A 17 7.80 0.07 1.95
C THR A 17 9.14 0.42 1.31
N ALA A 18 9.50 -0.24 0.21
CA ALA A 18 10.79 -0.03 -0.45
C ALA A 18 10.93 1.37 -1.06
N VAL A 19 9.94 1.84 -1.82
CA VAL A 19 9.94 3.21 -2.38
C VAL A 19 9.98 4.26 -1.27
N ALA A 20 9.26 4.04 -0.17
CA ALA A 20 9.26 4.99 0.94
C ALA A 20 10.63 5.08 1.62
N ILE A 21 11.28 3.95 1.90
CA ILE A 21 12.62 3.92 2.50
C ILE A 21 13.63 4.62 1.58
N GLU A 22 13.64 4.27 0.29
CA GLU A 22 14.53 4.86 -0.70
C GLU A 22 14.33 6.38 -0.78
N ALA A 23 13.07 6.85 -0.92
CA ALA A 23 12.76 8.26 -1.00
C ALA A 23 13.15 9.03 0.28
N ILE A 24 12.92 8.44 1.46
CA ILE A 24 13.30 9.05 2.73
C ILE A 24 14.81 9.23 2.82
N TRP A 25 15.59 8.20 2.50
CA TRP A 25 17.05 8.27 2.58
C TRP A 25 17.69 9.07 1.45
N GLN A 26 17.05 9.20 0.29
CA GLN A 26 17.47 10.14 -0.76
C GLN A 26 17.36 11.59 -0.28
N ILE A 27 16.35 11.93 0.52
CA ILE A 27 16.14 13.28 1.06
C ILE A 27 17.00 13.50 2.32
N ASN A 28 16.97 12.55 3.26
CA ASN A 28 17.70 12.60 4.51
C ASN A 28 18.36 11.23 4.79
N PRO A 29 19.62 11.04 4.35
CA PRO A 29 20.34 9.78 4.51
C PRO A 29 20.50 9.32 5.96
N ASP A 30 20.39 10.22 6.94
CA ASP A 30 20.55 9.91 8.37
C ASP A 30 19.22 9.76 9.12
N CYS A 31 18.09 9.84 8.41
CA CYS A 31 16.78 9.60 8.99
C CYS A 31 16.67 8.14 9.47
N VAL A 32 16.25 7.98 10.72
CA VAL A 32 15.91 6.67 11.26
C VAL A 32 14.48 6.32 10.83
N VAL A 33 14.31 5.18 10.17
CA VAL A 33 12.99 4.73 9.71
C VAL A 33 12.53 3.56 10.58
N GLU A 34 11.28 3.63 11.04
CA GLU A 34 10.60 2.53 11.71
C GLU A 34 9.41 2.10 10.85
N VAL A 35 9.33 0.82 10.47
CA VAL A 35 8.25 0.29 9.62
C VAL A 35 7.56 -0.85 10.32
N VAL A 36 6.23 -0.78 10.41
CA VAL A 36 5.39 -1.92 10.74
C VAL A 36 4.56 -2.26 9.51
N ALA A 37 4.73 -3.45 8.98
CA ALA A 37 4.01 -3.94 7.80
C ALA A 37 3.06 -5.06 8.19
N LEU A 38 1.88 -5.11 7.58
CA LEU A 38 0.86 -6.16 7.79
C LEU A 38 0.64 -6.94 6.50
N GLU A 39 0.73 -8.27 6.57
CA GLU A 39 0.42 -9.14 5.44
C GLU A 39 -0.36 -10.38 5.89
N SER A 40 -1.39 -10.74 5.15
CA SER A 40 -2.19 -11.93 5.41
C SER A 40 -1.49 -13.23 5.00
N ASP A 41 -0.68 -13.20 3.95
CA ASP A 41 -0.04 -14.37 3.37
C ASP A 41 1.46 -14.13 3.13
N ILE A 42 2.29 -14.76 3.96
CA ILE A 42 3.76 -14.66 3.85
C ILE A 42 4.32 -15.21 2.54
N ALA A 43 3.57 -16.08 1.84
CA ALA A 43 4.00 -16.62 0.56
C ALA A 43 4.10 -15.52 -0.52
N VAL A 44 3.33 -14.43 -0.39
CA VAL A 44 3.36 -13.31 -1.35
C VAL A 44 4.70 -12.55 -1.30
N PRO A 45 5.17 -12.04 -0.14
CA PRO A 45 6.52 -11.50 0.01
C PRO A 45 7.62 -12.47 -0.41
N GLN A 46 7.48 -13.76 -0.05
CA GLN A 46 8.48 -14.78 -0.37
C GLN A 46 8.59 -15.04 -1.86
N ALA A 47 7.47 -15.09 -2.58
CA ALA A 47 7.47 -15.21 -4.04
C ALA A 47 8.10 -13.97 -4.71
N ALA A 48 7.86 -12.76 -4.17
CA ALA A 48 8.42 -11.54 -4.71
C ALA A 48 9.96 -11.53 -4.70
N ILE A 49 10.57 -12.03 -3.62
CA ILE A 49 12.02 -12.05 -3.46
C ILE A 49 12.71 -13.20 -4.21
N ALA A 50 11.97 -14.24 -4.62
CA ALA A 50 12.53 -15.34 -5.40
C ALA A 50 13.17 -14.85 -6.72
N HIS A 51 12.52 -13.87 -7.35
CA HIS A 51 13.02 -13.22 -8.56
C HIS A 51 14.28 -12.36 -8.32
N LEU A 52 14.46 -11.81 -7.12
CA LEU A 52 15.68 -11.08 -6.74
C LEU A 52 16.86 -12.04 -6.56
N THR A 53 16.63 -13.21 -5.97
CA THR A 53 17.66 -14.25 -5.85
C THR A 53 18.09 -14.80 -7.21
N ASP A 54 17.17 -14.98 -8.16
CA ASP A 54 17.51 -15.47 -9.50
C ASP A 54 18.35 -14.45 -10.27
N ALA A 55 17.99 -13.15 -10.21
CA ALA A 55 18.75 -12.09 -10.85
C ALA A 55 20.17 -11.93 -10.25
N ALA A 56 20.27 -11.90 -8.91
CA ALA A 56 21.55 -11.81 -8.22
C ALA A 56 22.46 -13.03 -8.47
N GLN A 57 21.88 -14.24 -8.57
CA GLN A 57 22.62 -15.46 -8.91
C GLN A 57 23.09 -15.47 -10.37
N LEU A 58 22.27 -14.99 -11.31
CA LEU A 58 22.64 -14.82 -12.71
C LEU A 58 23.78 -13.80 -12.86
N GLU A 59 23.73 -12.68 -12.14
CA GLU A 59 24.79 -11.68 -12.17
C GLU A 59 26.07 -12.18 -11.50
N THR A 60 25.96 -12.92 -10.40
CA THR A 60 27.11 -13.57 -9.74
C THR A 60 27.76 -14.61 -10.67
N ARG A 61 26.97 -15.40 -11.39
CA ARG A 61 27.47 -16.35 -12.40
C ARG A 61 28.12 -15.65 -13.59
N ARG A 62 27.55 -14.53 -14.07
CA ARG A 62 28.17 -13.70 -15.12
C ARG A 62 29.53 -13.17 -14.66
N ARG A 63 29.61 -12.57 -13.48
CA ARG A 63 30.88 -12.09 -12.90
C ARG A 63 31.89 -13.22 -12.70
N GLN A 64 31.46 -14.40 -12.26
CA GLN A 64 32.34 -15.58 -12.15
C GLN A 64 32.85 -16.08 -13.52
N MET A 65 32.01 -16.05 -14.55
CA MET A 65 32.42 -16.40 -15.91
C MET A 65 33.38 -15.36 -16.52
N ASP A 66 33.17 -14.08 -16.25
CA ASP A 66 34.05 -12.99 -16.71
C ASP A 66 35.42 -13.05 -16.00
N LEU A 67 35.45 -13.38 -14.71
CA LEU A 67 36.68 -13.61 -13.94
C LEU A 67 37.45 -14.85 -14.40
N GLN A 68 36.76 -15.85 -14.97
CA GLN A 68 37.37 -17.07 -15.50
C GLN A 68 37.86 -16.92 -16.95
N ASN A 69 37.48 -15.85 -17.67
CA ASN A 69 37.91 -15.56 -19.03
C ASN A 69 38.13 -14.04 -19.24
N PRO A 70 39.22 -13.47 -18.70
CA PRO A 70 39.45 -12.02 -18.70
C PRO A 70 39.72 -11.40 -20.08
N ASP A 71 40.01 -12.22 -21.11
CA ASP A 71 40.40 -11.75 -22.45
C ASP A 71 39.24 -11.55 -23.45
N ARG A 72 37.97 -11.69 -23.02
CA ARG A 72 36.83 -11.35 -23.89
C ARG A 72 36.54 -9.85 -23.85
N THR A 73 37.45 -9.06 -24.40
CA THR A 73 37.10 -7.72 -24.91
C THR A 73 36.96 -7.80 -26.42
N GLY A 74 35.80 -7.43 -26.95
CA GLY A 74 35.58 -7.18 -28.37
C GLY A 74 34.84 -8.25 -29.16
N ASP A 75 33.78 -7.78 -29.82
CA ASP A 75 33.26 -8.25 -31.11
C ASP A 75 32.36 -9.48 -31.14
N GLY A 76 31.05 -9.22 -31.00
CA GLY A 76 30.01 -10.17 -31.41
C GLY A 76 28.62 -9.88 -30.85
N GLU A 77 28.01 -8.75 -31.20
CA GLU A 77 26.56 -8.58 -31.04
C GLU A 77 25.82 -9.61 -31.91
N SER A 78 25.52 -10.77 -31.34
CA SER A 78 24.57 -11.73 -31.92
C SER A 78 23.19 -11.44 -31.33
N LYS A 79 22.35 -10.81 -32.15
CA LYS A 79 20.93 -10.58 -31.91
C LYS A 79 20.22 -11.92 -31.70
N ILE A 80 20.04 -12.33 -30.44
CA ILE A 80 19.04 -13.33 -30.07
C ILE A 80 17.72 -12.58 -29.89
N HIS A 81 16.84 -12.73 -30.88
CA HIS A 81 15.47 -12.23 -30.85
C HIS A 81 14.69 -13.06 -29.82
N ASN A 82 14.45 -12.50 -28.64
CA ASN A 82 13.61 -13.12 -27.62
C ASN A 82 12.15 -12.65 -27.84
N PRO A 83 11.20 -13.53 -28.21
CA PRO A 83 9.81 -13.14 -28.41
C PRO A 83 9.08 -13.07 -27.06
N THR A 84 9.44 -12.09 -26.24
CA THR A 84 8.70 -11.68 -25.03
C THR A 84 8.79 -10.16 -24.85
N SER A 85 8.69 -9.41 -25.95
CA SER A 85 8.58 -7.95 -25.93
C SER A 85 7.12 -7.53 -25.75
N LYS A 86 6.59 -7.62 -24.52
CA LYS A 86 5.38 -6.87 -24.12
C LYS A 86 5.13 -6.80 -22.60
N MET A 87 6.16 -6.48 -21.82
CA MET A 87 6.10 -5.64 -20.61
C MET A 87 7.55 -5.51 -20.13
N GLY A 88 8.08 -4.29 -20.00
CA GLY A 88 9.49 -4.07 -19.67
C GLY A 88 9.92 -4.79 -18.39
N SER A 89 10.91 -5.66 -18.51
CA SER A 89 11.69 -6.19 -17.39
C SER A 89 12.60 -5.08 -16.86
N VAL A 90 12.05 -4.18 -16.05
CA VAL A 90 12.84 -3.30 -15.20
C VAL A 90 13.00 -4.05 -13.88
N SER A 91 14.23 -4.33 -13.45
CA SER A 91 14.50 -4.75 -12.08
C SER A 91 13.94 -3.66 -11.16
N PHE A 92 12.85 -3.95 -10.45
CA PHE A 92 12.09 -2.92 -9.73
C PHE A 92 12.86 -2.27 -8.57
N TRP A 93 14.04 -2.80 -8.21
CA TRP A 93 14.83 -2.38 -7.05
C TRP A 93 16.31 -2.48 -7.38
N ASP A 94 16.94 -1.46 -7.93
CA ASP A 94 18.39 -1.53 -8.23
C ASP A 94 19.25 -1.35 -6.97
N ASP A 95 18.67 -0.83 -5.87
CA ASP A 95 19.37 -0.65 -4.60
C ASP A 95 19.49 -1.98 -3.81
N LEU A 96 20.73 -2.44 -3.63
CA LEU A 96 21.07 -3.67 -2.91
C LEU A 96 20.69 -3.63 -1.42
N GLU A 97 20.71 -2.46 -0.78
CA GLU A 97 20.31 -2.29 0.61
C GLU A 97 18.80 -2.51 0.75
N VAL A 98 18.00 -1.89 -0.12
CA VAL A 98 16.54 -2.07 -0.15
C VAL A 98 16.16 -3.52 -0.45
N GLN A 99 16.83 -4.16 -1.42
CA GLN A 99 16.62 -5.58 -1.69
C GLN A 99 16.90 -6.46 -0.45
N SER A 100 17.96 -6.16 0.30
CA SER A 100 18.30 -6.91 1.52
C SER A 100 17.24 -6.76 2.61
N ILE A 101 16.66 -5.56 2.75
CA ILE A 101 15.56 -5.24 3.66
C ILE A 101 14.32 -6.06 3.28
N LEU A 102 13.91 -6.02 2.01
CA LEU A 102 12.75 -6.78 1.53
C LEU A 102 12.94 -8.29 1.73
N LYS A 103 14.16 -8.80 1.48
CA LYS A 103 14.50 -10.20 1.72
C LYS A 103 14.40 -10.58 3.20
N ALA A 104 14.90 -9.72 4.10
CA ALA A 104 14.82 -9.95 5.53
C ALA A 104 13.36 -9.95 6.03
N LEU A 105 12.54 -9.00 5.57
CA LEU A 105 11.10 -8.97 5.89
C LEU A 105 10.37 -10.21 5.37
N ALA A 106 10.66 -10.68 4.16
CA ALA A 106 10.00 -11.86 3.58
C ALA A 106 10.43 -13.20 4.22
N THR A 107 11.64 -13.28 4.80
CA THR A 107 12.20 -14.54 5.32
C THR A 107 12.24 -14.62 6.84
N VAL A 108 12.63 -13.53 7.51
CA VAL A 108 12.82 -13.45 8.97
C VAL A 108 11.74 -12.57 9.62
N GLN A 109 10.93 -11.86 8.82
CA GLN A 109 9.85 -10.97 9.29
C GLN A 109 10.31 -9.78 10.13
N ALA A 110 11.61 -9.53 10.18
CA ALA A 110 12.20 -8.38 10.86
C ALA A 110 13.55 -8.02 10.27
N VAL A 111 13.90 -6.73 10.33
CA VAL A 111 15.24 -6.23 10.06
C VAL A 111 15.55 -5.08 11.01
N ARG A 112 16.81 -5.03 11.47
CA ARG A 112 17.29 -3.98 12.36
C ARG A 112 18.70 -3.57 11.95
N THR A 113 18.87 -2.29 11.68
CA THR A 113 20.15 -1.63 11.41
C THR A 113 20.24 -0.37 12.27
N PRO A 114 21.35 0.40 12.24
CA PRO A 114 21.40 1.69 12.92
C PRO A 114 20.37 2.72 12.41
N LYS A 115 19.92 2.59 11.16
CA LYS A 115 19.00 3.54 10.48
C LYS A 115 17.60 2.97 10.20
N LEU A 116 17.37 1.67 10.44
CA LEU A 116 16.10 1.01 10.14
C LEU A 116 15.69 0.05 11.25
N TYR A 117 14.42 0.10 11.61
CA TYR A 117 13.71 -0.93 12.36
C TYR A 117 12.49 -1.31 11.53
N ALA A 118 12.40 -2.53 11.02
CA ALA A 118 11.21 -2.96 10.30
C ALA A 118 10.73 -4.33 10.75
N GLN A 119 9.41 -4.49 10.84
CA GLN A 119 8.74 -5.74 11.20
C GLN A 119 7.58 -6.01 10.24
N LEU A 120 7.44 -7.28 9.84
CA LEU A 120 6.29 -7.78 9.09
C LEU A 120 5.44 -8.67 10.01
N LEU A 121 4.22 -8.23 10.31
CA LEU A 121 3.24 -9.01 11.08
C LEU A 121 2.37 -9.82 10.11
N VAL A 122 2.44 -11.14 10.23
CA VAL A 122 1.70 -12.05 9.35
C VAL A 122 0.38 -12.49 9.99
N GLY A 123 -0.72 -12.24 9.30
CA GLY A 123 -2.07 -12.64 9.70
C GLY A 123 -3.15 -11.69 9.20
N ASP A 124 -4.41 -11.96 9.59
CA ASP A 124 -5.53 -11.06 9.30
C ASP A 124 -5.24 -9.66 9.86
N ALA A 125 -5.23 -8.66 8.98
CA ALA A 125 -4.95 -7.28 9.34
C ALA A 125 -5.90 -6.74 10.44
N ARG A 126 -7.12 -7.26 10.55
CA ARG A 126 -8.05 -6.91 11.64
C ARG A 126 -7.54 -7.33 13.03
N LYS A 127 -6.66 -8.32 13.10
CA LYS A 127 -6.01 -8.81 14.32
C LYS A 127 -4.65 -8.15 14.52
N THR A 128 -3.78 -8.22 13.52
CA THR A 128 -2.41 -7.69 13.64
C THR A 128 -2.41 -6.17 13.86
N LEU A 129 -3.35 -5.42 13.28
CA LEU A 129 -3.49 -3.99 13.56
C LEU A 129 -3.90 -3.69 15.02
N LYS A 130 -4.62 -4.60 15.70
CA LYS A 130 -4.88 -4.46 17.15
C LYS A 130 -3.59 -4.62 17.95
N GLU A 131 -2.69 -5.49 17.53
CA GLU A 131 -1.36 -5.63 18.15
C GLU A 131 -0.54 -4.35 17.98
N VAL A 132 -0.53 -3.77 16.77
CA VAL A 132 0.11 -2.47 16.49
C VAL A 132 -0.47 -1.36 17.35
N LYS A 133 -1.80 -1.28 17.44
CA LYS A 133 -2.44 -0.29 18.32
C LYS A 133 -2.04 -0.50 19.79
N ASN A 134 -2.04 -1.75 20.26
CA ASN A 134 -1.76 -2.07 21.66
C ASN A 134 -0.29 -1.84 22.04
N SER A 135 0.64 -1.84 21.08
CA SER A 135 2.05 -1.47 21.34
C SER A 135 2.25 0.04 21.52
N GLY A 136 1.24 0.86 21.21
CA GLY A 136 1.34 2.32 21.23
C GLY A 136 2.02 2.91 19.99
N PHE A 137 2.21 2.12 18.93
CA PHE A 137 2.79 2.59 17.68
C PHE A 137 1.90 3.65 17.01
N LEU A 138 2.49 4.78 16.64
CA LEU A 138 1.83 5.85 15.90
C LEU A 138 2.66 6.20 14.66
N ALA A 139 2.04 6.09 13.49
CA ALA A 139 2.68 6.33 12.21
C ALA A 139 2.62 7.82 11.82
N ASP A 140 3.72 8.32 11.28
CA ASP A 140 3.77 9.56 10.50
C ASP A 140 3.05 9.38 9.15
N ALA A 141 3.19 8.20 8.55
CA ALA A 141 2.51 7.84 7.31
C ALA A 141 1.93 6.43 7.35
N ILE A 142 0.68 6.28 6.90
CA ILE A 142 0.02 4.99 6.70
C ILE A 142 -0.22 4.77 5.20
N PHE A 143 0.26 3.65 4.68
CA PHE A 143 -0.12 3.14 3.37
C PHE A 143 -1.25 2.13 3.54
N LEU A 144 -2.43 2.45 3.01
CA LEU A 144 -3.59 1.58 3.03
C LEU A 144 -3.82 1.02 1.62
N ASP A 145 -3.30 -0.18 1.38
CA ASP A 145 -3.25 -0.80 0.05
C ASP A 145 -3.86 -2.23 -0.05
N PRO A 146 -5.04 -2.51 0.56
CA PRO A 146 -5.67 -3.81 0.36
C PRO A 146 -6.27 -3.91 -1.05
N PHE A 147 -6.63 -5.12 -1.48
CA PHE A 147 -7.44 -5.31 -2.68
C PHE A 147 -8.72 -4.47 -2.66
N SER A 148 -9.28 -4.22 -3.85
CA SER A 148 -10.40 -3.29 -4.04
C SER A 148 -11.59 -3.57 -3.10
N PRO A 149 -12.41 -2.56 -2.76
CA PRO A 149 -13.46 -2.72 -1.75
C PRO A 149 -14.45 -3.89 -1.97
N PRO A 150 -14.89 -4.20 -3.19
CA PRO A 150 -15.69 -5.41 -3.40
C PRO A 150 -14.92 -6.72 -3.21
N ARG A 151 -13.59 -6.71 -3.41
CA ARG A 151 -12.72 -7.89 -3.28
C ARG A 151 -12.30 -8.18 -1.83
N CYS A 152 -11.98 -7.14 -1.06
CA CYS A 152 -11.56 -7.27 0.35
C CYS A 152 -12.30 -6.27 1.25
N PRO A 153 -13.64 -6.34 1.34
CA PRO A 153 -14.43 -5.33 2.07
C PRO A 153 -14.09 -5.25 3.56
N GLN A 154 -13.55 -6.32 4.16
CA GLN A 154 -13.10 -6.38 5.54
C GLN A 154 -12.15 -5.23 5.92
N LEU A 155 -11.31 -4.79 4.97
CA LEU A 155 -10.28 -3.77 5.20
C LEU A 155 -10.72 -2.36 4.75
N TRP A 156 -12.01 -2.19 4.46
CA TRP A 156 -12.61 -0.92 4.05
C TRP A 156 -13.85 -0.55 4.88
N THR A 157 -14.09 -1.26 5.98
CA THR A 157 -15.22 -0.99 6.87
C THR A 157 -14.95 0.24 7.73
N VAL A 158 -16.01 0.90 8.19
CA VAL A 158 -15.88 2.03 9.13
C VAL A 158 -15.07 1.62 10.36
N GLU A 159 -15.31 0.41 10.87
CA GLU A 159 -14.64 -0.11 12.06
C GLU A 159 -13.15 -0.37 11.81
N PHE A 160 -12.78 -0.95 10.67
CA PHE A 160 -11.38 -1.17 10.35
C PHE A 160 -10.66 0.17 10.12
N ILE A 161 -11.25 1.10 9.35
CA ILE A 161 -10.66 2.42 9.12
C ILE A 161 -10.54 3.23 10.42
N SER A 162 -11.51 3.12 11.33
CA SER A 162 -11.41 3.69 12.67
C SER A 162 -10.23 3.10 13.45
N LEU A 163 -10.01 1.79 13.37
CA LEU A 163 -8.84 1.15 13.98
C LEU A 163 -7.53 1.64 13.35
N VAL A 164 -7.48 1.79 12.03
CA VAL A 164 -6.32 2.36 11.31
C VAL A 164 -6.02 3.78 11.79
N SER A 165 -7.05 4.63 11.91
CA SER A 165 -6.88 6.03 12.36
C SER A 165 -6.30 6.14 13.78
N GLN A 166 -6.47 5.13 14.62
CA GLN A 166 -5.91 5.10 15.98
C GLN A 166 -4.41 4.80 16.01
N CYS A 167 -3.85 4.33 14.90
CA CYS A 167 -2.41 4.14 14.70
C CYS A 167 -1.77 5.31 13.93
N LEU A 168 -2.51 6.40 13.69
CA LEU A 168 -2.02 7.59 12.97
C LEU A 168 -1.68 8.71 13.96
N LYS A 169 -0.52 9.35 13.81
CA LYS A 169 -0.19 10.56 14.58
C LYS A 169 -1.17 11.70 14.27
N PRO A 170 -1.38 12.66 15.19
CA PRO A 170 -2.25 13.82 14.96
C PRO A 170 -1.91 14.64 13.70
N ASP A 171 -0.64 14.73 13.36
CA ASP A 171 -0.09 15.39 12.17
C ASP A 171 0.25 14.41 11.03
N GLY A 172 0.01 13.12 11.25
CA GLY A 172 0.27 12.06 10.28
C GLY A 172 -0.68 12.09 9.08
N ARG A 173 -0.29 11.34 8.03
CA ARG A 173 -1.08 11.17 6.81
C ARG A 173 -1.34 9.71 6.47
N LEU A 174 -2.55 9.41 6.03
CA LEU A 174 -2.91 8.13 5.42
C LEU A 174 -3.06 8.34 3.92
N ALA A 175 -2.48 7.45 3.12
CA ALA A 175 -2.67 7.43 1.67
C ALA A 175 -3.23 6.09 1.22
N THR A 176 -4.13 6.14 0.24
CA THR A 176 -4.66 4.94 -0.43
C THR A 176 -4.93 5.22 -1.89
N TYR A 177 -4.78 4.19 -2.72
CA TYR A 177 -5.20 4.26 -4.12
C TYR A 177 -6.73 4.36 -4.24
N SER A 178 -7.53 3.99 -3.24
CA SER A 178 -8.98 3.97 -3.43
C SER A 178 -9.58 5.38 -3.44
N CYS A 179 -10.32 5.72 -4.51
CA CYS A 179 -11.21 6.89 -4.56
C CYS A 179 -12.70 6.53 -4.42
N ALA A 180 -13.00 5.31 -3.98
CA ALA A 180 -14.38 4.85 -3.83
C ALA A 180 -15.11 5.69 -2.77
N ALA A 181 -16.34 6.12 -3.07
CA ALA A 181 -17.12 6.97 -2.17
C ALA A 181 -17.32 6.33 -0.79
N ALA A 182 -17.57 5.01 -0.72
CA ALA A 182 -17.67 4.29 0.56
C ALA A 182 -16.38 4.34 1.41
N VAL A 183 -15.20 4.31 0.78
CA VAL A 183 -13.91 4.40 1.47
C VAL A 183 -13.69 5.80 2.00
N ARG A 184 -13.96 6.82 1.17
CA ARG A 184 -13.90 8.23 1.59
C ARG A 184 -14.89 8.52 2.72
N GLN A 185 -16.10 7.94 2.67
CA GLN A 185 -17.07 8.02 3.77
C GLN A 185 -16.58 7.34 5.06
N ALA A 186 -15.89 6.20 4.97
CA ALA A 186 -15.29 5.55 6.12
C ALA A 186 -14.18 6.40 6.75
N LEU A 187 -13.32 7.03 5.93
CA LEU A 187 -12.27 7.97 6.39
C LEU A 187 -12.88 9.19 7.10
N LEU A 188 -13.93 9.79 6.52
CA LEU A 188 -14.68 10.88 7.14
C LEU A 188 -15.31 10.44 8.48
N SER A 189 -15.84 9.22 8.54
CA SER A 189 -16.42 8.65 9.78
C SER A 189 -15.37 8.44 10.87
N ALA A 190 -14.10 8.26 10.50
CA ALA A 190 -12.96 8.22 11.42
C ALA A 190 -12.43 9.62 11.80
N LYS A 191 -13.19 10.69 11.50
CA LYS A 191 -12.84 12.10 11.76
C LYS A 191 -11.59 12.59 11.02
N LEU A 192 -11.24 11.93 9.91
CA LEU A 192 -10.19 12.41 9.04
C LEU A 192 -10.79 13.35 7.99
N HIS A 193 -10.04 14.40 7.68
CA HIS A 193 -10.22 15.17 6.45
C HIS A 193 -9.66 14.36 5.28
N ILE A 194 -10.21 14.56 4.08
CA ILE A 194 -9.83 13.83 2.88
C ILE A 194 -9.46 14.79 1.74
N GLY A 195 -8.51 14.38 0.93
CA GLY A 195 -8.09 15.06 -0.28
C GLY A 195 -7.84 14.08 -1.43
N ALA A 196 -7.87 14.60 -2.66
CA ALA A 196 -7.60 13.80 -3.85
C ALA A 196 -6.12 13.82 -4.17
N THR A 197 -5.51 12.66 -4.42
CA THR A 197 -4.14 12.63 -4.94
C THR A 197 -4.15 12.67 -6.46
N ASN A 198 -3.07 13.20 -7.04
CA ASN A 198 -2.88 13.12 -8.49
C ASN A 198 -2.87 11.65 -8.93
N PRO A 199 -3.49 11.31 -10.08
CA PRO A 199 -3.43 9.96 -10.60
C PRO A 199 -1.98 9.58 -10.93
N VAL A 200 -1.52 8.43 -10.44
CA VAL A 200 -0.22 7.84 -10.77
C VAL A 200 -0.47 6.49 -11.44
N GLY A 201 0.00 6.32 -12.68
CA GLY A 201 -0.14 5.05 -13.43
C GLY A 201 -1.57 4.64 -13.80
N ARG A 202 -2.58 5.50 -13.58
CA ARG A 202 -4.00 5.23 -13.88
C ARG A 202 -4.77 6.52 -14.13
N ARG A 203 -6.03 6.39 -14.57
CA ARG A 203 -6.92 7.54 -14.83
C ARG A 203 -7.55 8.14 -13.57
N SER A 204 -7.76 7.33 -12.53
CA SER A 204 -8.47 7.77 -11.32
C SER A 204 -7.53 8.31 -10.24
N PRO A 205 -7.93 9.36 -9.50
CA PRO A 205 -7.17 9.87 -8.37
C PRO A 205 -7.16 8.85 -7.22
N GLY A 206 -6.24 9.02 -6.26
CA GLY A 206 -6.30 8.33 -4.97
C GLY A 206 -6.98 9.17 -3.89
N THR A 207 -6.79 8.78 -2.64
CA THR A 207 -7.22 9.54 -1.46
C THR A 207 -6.06 9.69 -0.50
N VAL A 208 -5.83 10.91 -0.04
CA VAL A 208 -4.99 11.22 1.13
C VAL A 208 -5.90 11.70 2.27
N ALA A 209 -5.58 11.33 3.50
CA ALA A 209 -6.38 11.68 4.67
C ALA A 209 -5.49 12.05 5.87
N SER A 210 -5.98 12.94 6.72
CA SER A 210 -5.30 13.37 7.95
C SER A 210 -6.30 13.94 8.94
N PHE A 211 -5.97 14.02 10.23
CA PHE A 211 -6.82 14.71 11.21
C PHE A 211 -6.89 16.22 10.93
N SER A 212 -5.87 16.78 10.29
CA SER A 212 -5.86 18.16 9.84
C SER A 212 -6.22 18.28 8.35
N ALA A 213 -7.04 19.27 8.00
CA ALA A 213 -7.30 19.61 6.60
C ALA A 213 -6.10 20.34 5.94
N THR A 214 -5.13 20.79 6.74
CA THR A 214 -4.01 21.60 6.26
C THR A 214 -3.21 20.87 5.18
N ASN A 215 -3.01 21.52 4.04
CA ASN A 215 -2.25 21.01 2.90
C ASN A 215 -2.81 19.71 2.28
N LEU A 216 -4.09 19.38 2.50
CA LEU A 216 -4.77 18.35 1.72
C LEU A 216 -5.27 18.94 0.40
N PRO A 217 -4.98 18.31 -0.75
CA PRO A 217 -5.54 18.77 -2.02
C PRO A 217 -7.07 18.63 -1.99
N PRO A 218 -7.83 19.61 -2.51
CA PRO A 218 -9.29 19.56 -2.46
C PRO A 218 -9.83 18.44 -3.35
N LEU A 219 -11.02 17.95 -3.00
CA LEU A 219 -11.82 17.12 -3.92
C LEU A 219 -12.43 18.01 -5.01
N SER A 220 -12.47 17.51 -6.25
CA SER A 220 -13.26 18.15 -7.32
C SER A 220 -14.76 18.14 -7.02
N LEU A 221 -15.55 18.99 -7.68
CA LEU A 221 -17.01 18.99 -7.53
C LEU A 221 -17.62 17.62 -7.86
N GLN A 222 -17.12 16.97 -8.91
CA GLN A 222 -17.54 15.62 -9.29
C GLN A 222 -17.36 14.62 -8.13
N GLU A 223 -16.22 14.68 -7.45
CA GLU A 223 -15.91 13.81 -6.32
C GLU A 223 -16.72 14.13 -5.07
N GLN A 224 -16.96 15.42 -4.81
CA GLN A 224 -17.84 15.87 -3.72
C GLN A 224 -19.28 15.38 -3.94
N GLU A 225 -19.81 15.53 -5.15
CA GLU A 225 -21.14 15.01 -5.48
C GLU A 225 -21.22 13.48 -5.40
N HIS A 226 -20.14 12.76 -5.74
CA HIS A 226 -20.13 11.30 -5.65
C HIS A 226 -20.37 10.80 -4.21
N LEU A 227 -19.90 11.56 -3.21
CA LEU A 227 -20.15 11.30 -1.79
C LEU A 227 -21.61 11.47 -1.38
N LEU A 228 -22.42 12.17 -2.18
CA LEU A 228 -23.85 12.37 -1.94
C LEU A 228 -24.73 11.28 -2.57
N THR A 229 -24.12 10.23 -3.11
CA THR A 229 -24.81 9.10 -3.76
C THR A 229 -24.80 7.85 -2.90
N ARG A 230 -25.62 6.86 -3.27
CA ARG A 230 -25.62 5.52 -2.67
C ARG A 230 -24.25 4.82 -2.72
N ALA A 231 -23.32 5.24 -3.56
CA ALA A 231 -21.96 4.70 -3.55
C ALA A 231 -21.21 5.00 -2.24
N ALA A 232 -21.58 6.08 -1.54
CA ALA A 232 -20.98 6.50 -0.28
C ALA A 232 -21.43 5.70 0.93
N VAL A 233 -22.50 4.90 0.81
CA VAL A 233 -22.92 3.99 1.89
C VAL A 233 -21.74 3.07 2.24
N PRO A 234 -21.22 3.12 3.47
CA PRO A 234 -19.97 2.47 3.82
C PRO A 234 -20.15 0.97 4.06
N TYR A 235 -19.03 0.24 4.03
CA TYR A 235 -18.98 -1.13 4.52
C TYR A 235 -18.95 -1.13 6.06
N ARG A 236 -19.50 -2.17 6.71
CA ARG A 236 -19.55 -2.30 8.17
C ARG A 236 -19.09 -3.69 8.58
N ASP A 237 -18.30 -3.77 9.64
CA ASP A 237 -17.88 -5.00 10.32
C ASP A 237 -17.74 -4.69 11.82
N PRO A 238 -18.88 -4.59 12.56
CA PRO A 238 -18.91 -4.08 13.94
C PRO A 238 -17.95 -4.77 14.91
N TYR A 239 -17.67 -6.05 14.67
CA TYR A 239 -16.85 -6.89 15.54
C TYR A 239 -15.49 -7.25 14.92
N LEU A 240 -15.18 -6.74 13.72
CA LEU A 240 -13.95 -7.01 12.98
C LEU A 240 -13.71 -8.52 12.75
N GLN A 241 -14.78 -9.24 12.43
CA GLN A 241 -14.75 -10.70 12.23
C GLN A 241 -15.72 -11.20 11.16
N ASP A 242 -16.56 -10.33 10.58
CA ASP A 242 -17.52 -10.74 9.58
C ASP A 242 -16.84 -11.28 8.31
N SER A 243 -17.53 -12.17 7.61
CA SER A 243 -17.11 -12.66 6.30
C SER A 243 -17.31 -11.59 5.23
N ARG A 244 -16.57 -11.73 4.13
CA ARG A 244 -16.75 -10.89 2.93
C ARG A 244 -18.21 -10.86 2.49
N GLU A 245 -18.85 -12.02 2.40
CA GLU A 245 -20.20 -12.20 1.89
C GLU A 245 -21.21 -11.45 2.76
N ASN A 246 -21.06 -11.53 4.08
CA ASN A 246 -21.93 -10.84 5.02
C ASN A 246 -21.77 -9.32 4.92
N ILE A 247 -20.54 -8.82 4.86
CA ILE A 247 -20.26 -7.38 4.74
C ILE A 247 -20.86 -6.83 3.42
N LEU A 248 -20.70 -7.56 2.31
CA LEU A 248 -21.27 -7.18 1.02
C LEU A 248 -22.80 -7.16 1.06
N LYS A 249 -23.42 -8.22 1.60
CA LYS A 249 -24.88 -8.33 1.70
C LYS A 249 -25.48 -7.23 2.57
N GLN A 250 -24.88 -6.95 3.73
CA GLN A 250 -25.31 -5.88 4.61
C GLN A 250 -25.23 -4.51 3.91
N ARG A 251 -24.12 -4.24 3.21
CA ARG A 251 -23.97 -2.99 2.46
C ARG A 251 -25.00 -2.87 1.34
N GLU A 252 -25.26 -3.94 0.59
CA GLU A 252 -26.27 -3.94 -0.47
C GLU A 252 -27.66 -3.56 0.07
N VAL A 253 -28.09 -4.18 1.17
CA VAL A 253 -29.35 -3.83 1.85
C VAL A 253 -29.35 -2.37 2.30
N ALA A 254 -28.25 -1.88 2.88
CA ALA A 254 -28.13 -0.48 3.28
C ALA A 254 -28.20 0.49 2.09
N GLN A 255 -27.62 0.12 0.94
CA GLN A 255 -27.70 0.91 -0.29
C GLN A 255 -29.12 0.97 -0.86
N GLN A 256 -29.86 -0.15 -0.83
CA GLN A 256 -31.25 -0.21 -1.28
C GLN A 256 -32.17 0.67 -0.44
N ASN A 257 -31.95 0.69 0.88
CA ASN A 257 -32.74 1.47 1.84
C ASN A 257 -32.26 2.92 2.00
N SER A 258 -31.19 3.33 1.30
CA SER A 258 -30.61 4.67 1.43
C SER A 258 -31.47 5.74 0.72
N PRO A 259 -31.70 6.89 1.38
CA PRO A 259 -32.39 8.03 0.75
C PRO A 259 -31.49 8.77 -0.26
N LEU A 260 -30.19 8.46 -0.32
CA LEU A 260 -29.25 9.09 -1.23
C LEU A 260 -29.57 8.78 -2.68
N GLU A 261 -29.15 9.66 -3.59
CA GLU A 261 -29.39 9.47 -5.01
C GLU A 261 -28.66 8.22 -5.55
N PRO A 262 -29.25 7.49 -6.52
CA PRO A 262 -28.56 6.41 -7.19
C PRO A 262 -27.33 6.90 -7.95
N THR A 263 -26.23 6.15 -7.87
CA THR A 263 -24.97 6.47 -8.57
C THR A 263 -25.12 6.58 -10.10
N SER A 264 -26.15 5.94 -10.69
CA SER A 264 -26.45 6.07 -12.11
C SER A 264 -26.82 7.51 -12.52
N ARG A 265 -27.48 8.28 -11.64
CA ARG A 265 -27.80 9.69 -11.92
C ARG A 265 -26.56 10.55 -11.93
N TRP A 266 -25.68 10.37 -10.94
CA TRP A 266 -24.36 11.00 -10.91
C TRP A 266 -23.53 10.65 -12.15
N LYS A 267 -23.50 9.37 -12.57
CA LYS A 267 -22.81 8.95 -13.81
C LYS A 267 -23.38 9.63 -15.05
N LYS A 268 -24.68 9.90 -15.13
CA LYS A 268 -25.28 10.62 -16.25
C LYS A 268 -24.86 12.11 -16.27
N ARG A 269 -24.60 12.72 -15.11
CA ARG A 269 -24.13 14.11 -15.03
C ARG A 269 -22.65 14.27 -15.41
N TRP A 270 -21.82 13.28 -15.09
CA TRP A 270 -20.35 13.39 -15.14
C TRP A 270 -19.65 12.41 -16.08
N GLY A 271 -20.39 11.50 -16.72
CA GLY A 271 -19.86 10.41 -17.55
C GLY A 271 -20.03 10.61 -19.03
#